data_AF-A0A4V1SZR2-F1
#
_entry.id   AF-A0A4V1SZR2-F1
#
_cell.length_a   1.000
_cell.length_b   1.000
_cell.length_c   1.000
_cell.angle_alpha   90.00
_cell.angle_beta   90.00
_cell.angle_gamma   90.00
#
_symmetry.space_group_name_H-M   'P 1'
#
loop_
_entity.id
_entity.type
_entity.pdbx_description
1 polymer ?
#
loop_
_entity_poly.entity_id
_entity_poly.type
_entity_poly.pdbx_seq_one_letter_code
_entity_poly.pdbx_strand_id
1 'polypeptide(L)'
;MTVTLPPVQDYPSTHSALGNAAATVLTAILGDNLAFSFQSPTANPANTSRQFKSFKQAALENADSRVMAGLHFRFSCDAGLSLGEKVGSWVVQHQLAPVK
;
A
#
# COMPACT_ATOMS: atom_id res chain seq x y z
N MET A 1 12.27 -18.48 -4.29
CA MET A 1 10.80 -18.52 -4.42
C MET A 1 10.44 -17.62 -5.57
N THR A 2 9.88 -18.14 -6.66
CA THR A 2 9.47 -17.34 -7.82
C THR A 2 8.03 -16.90 -7.62
N VAL A 3 7.78 -15.58 -7.57
CA VAL A 3 6.42 -15.06 -7.60
C VAL A 3 5.97 -15.05 -9.07
N THR A 4 4.78 -15.57 -9.36
CA THR A 4 4.24 -15.60 -10.72
C THR A 4 3.84 -14.20 -11.17
N LEU A 5 4.20 -13.83 -12.40
CA LEU A 5 3.78 -12.57 -13.00
C LEU A 5 2.26 -12.61 -13.24
N PRO A 6 1.48 -11.68 -12.67
CA PRO A 6 0.05 -11.60 -12.95
C PRO A 6 -0.21 -11.25 -14.43
N PRO A 7 -1.24 -11.82 -15.09
CA PRO A 7 -1.53 -11.57 -16.50
C PRO A 7 -2.27 -10.24 -16.72
N VAL A 8 -1.67 -9.14 -16.27
CA VAL A 8 -2.20 -7.76 -16.38
C VAL A 8 -1.07 -6.80 -16.77
N GLN A 9 -1.42 -5.60 -17.22
CA GLN A 9 -0.45 -4.55 -17.57
C GLN A 9 0.35 -4.10 -16.33
N ASP A 10 1.60 -3.70 -16.56
CA ASP A 10 2.50 -3.25 -15.48
C ASP A 10 2.06 -1.92 -14.85
N TYR A 11 1.57 -0.96 -15.64
CA TYR A 11 1.40 0.43 -15.22
C TYR A 11 -0.08 0.85 -15.00
N PRO A 12 -0.40 1.50 -13.87
CA PRO A 12 0.39 1.60 -12.65
C PRO A 12 0.31 0.30 -11.82
N SER A 13 1.21 0.16 -10.84
CA SER A 13 1.18 -0.97 -9.90
C SER A 13 -0.09 -0.92 -9.05
N THR A 14 -0.98 -1.90 -9.24
CA THR A 14 -2.23 -2.03 -8.48
C THR A 14 -1.96 -2.21 -6.98
N HIS A 15 -0.93 -2.98 -6.59
CA HIS A 15 -0.57 -3.14 -5.18
C HIS A 15 -0.19 -1.80 -4.54
N SER A 16 0.59 -0.98 -5.25
CA SER A 16 1.02 0.33 -4.76
C SER A 16 -0.17 1.30 -4.64
N ALA A 17 -1.09 1.29 -5.61
CA ALA A 17 -2.29 2.11 -5.59
C ALA A 17 -3.24 1.74 -4.45
N LEU A 18 -3.59 0.47 -4.31
CA LEU A 18 -4.50 0.02 -3.26
C LEU A 18 -3.87 0.19 -1.86
N GLY A 19 -2.59 -0.13 -1.72
CA GLY A 19 -1.87 0.01 -0.45
C GLY A 19 -1.82 1.46 0.04
N ASN A 20 -1.49 2.42 -0.84
CA ASN A 20 -1.43 3.83 -0.43
C ASN A 20 -2.81 4.44 -0.25
N ALA A 21 -3.83 4.04 -1.04
CA ALA A 21 -5.20 4.48 -0.79
C ALA A 21 -5.70 4.05 0.60
N ALA A 22 -5.46 2.78 0.96
CA ALA A 22 -5.78 2.28 2.29
C ALA A 22 -5.00 3.02 3.38
N ALA A 23 -3.69 3.24 3.20
CA ALA A 23 -2.89 3.97 4.16
C ALA A 23 -3.38 5.41 4.36
N THR A 24 -3.72 6.13 3.28
CA THR A 24 -4.26 7.49 3.37
C THR A 24 -5.57 7.53 4.16
N VAL A 25 -6.48 6.59 3.90
CA VAL A 25 -7.75 6.51 4.64
C VAL A 25 -7.53 6.13 6.11
N LEU A 26 -6.71 5.12 6.39
CA LEU A 26 -6.44 4.66 7.75
C LEU A 26 -5.73 5.74 8.58
N THR A 27 -4.79 6.48 7.99
CA THR A 27 -4.15 7.63 8.63
C THR A 27 -5.17 8.72 8.97
N ALA A 28 -6.14 8.97 8.09
CA ALA A 28 -7.18 9.97 8.37
C ALA A 28 -8.13 9.56 9.50
N ILE A 29 -8.45 8.27 9.63
CA ILE A 29 -9.40 7.75 10.63
C ILE A 29 -8.73 7.50 11.99
N LEU A 30 -7.54 6.89 11.98
CA LEU A 30 -6.87 6.38 13.19
C LEU A 30 -5.71 7.27 13.65
N GLY A 31 -5.39 8.31 12.89
CA GLY A 31 -4.28 9.21 13.14
C GLY A 31 -3.00 8.79 12.43
N ASP A 32 -2.07 9.75 12.32
CA ASP A 32 -0.74 9.51 11.78
C ASP A 32 0.19 8.91 12.84
N ASN A 33 1.26 8.23 12.40
CA ASN A 33 2.26 7.60 13.26
C ASN A 33 1.71 6.55 14.24
N LEU A 34 0.60 5.89 13.88
CA LEU A 34 0.11 4.72 14.59
C LEU A 34 1.04 3.53 14.31
N ALA A 35 1.76 3.07 15.33
CA ALA A 35 2.58 1.89 15.25
C ALA A 35 1.73 0.62 15.32
N PHE A 36 2.03 -0.37 14.48
CA PHE A 36 1.33 -1.65 14.46
C PHE A 36 2.25 -2.81 14.01
N SER A 37 1.85 -4.02 14.38
CA SER A 37 2.45 -5.26 13.88
C SER A 37 1.53 -5.93 12.87
N PHE A 38 2.10 -6.49 11.81
CA PHE A 38 1.35 -7.22 10.80
C PHE A 38 2.08 -8.49 10.41
N GLN A 39 1.35 -9.59 10.30
CA GLN A 39 1.85 -10.89 9.86
C GLN A 39 1.23 -11.21 8.50
N SER A 40 2.07 -11.58 7.53
CA SER A 40 1.60 -12.05 6.22
C SER A 40 1.89 -13.54 6.05
N PRO A 41 0.89 -14.35 5.66
CA PRO A 41 1.11 -15.78 5.41
C PRO A 41 2.05 -16.02 4.23
N THR A 42 2.14 -15.05 3.30
CA THR A 42 2.98 -15.13 2.10
C THR A 42 4.27 -14.33 2.23
N ALA A 43 4.63 -13.86 3.42
CA ALA A 43 5.95 -13.26 3.65
C ALA A 43 7.06 -14.28 3.37
N ASN A 44 8.29 -13.80 3.19
CA ASN A 44 9.47 -14.67 3.12
C ASN A 44 10.46 -14.28 4.23
N PRO A 45 10.67 -15.13 5.26
CA PRO A 45 10.05 -16.44 5.47
C PRO A 45 8.53 -16.37 5.75
N ALA A 46 7.81 -17.46 5.48
CA ALA A 46 6.35 -17.52 5.65
C ALA A 46 5.94 -17.17 7.09
N ASN A 47 4.82 -16.47 7.23
CA ASN A 47 4.28 -16.04 8.52
C ASN A 47 5.22 -15.10 9.31
N THR A 48 6.13 -14.39 8.66
CA THR A 48 6.94 -13.36 9.33
C THR A 48 6.06 -12.21 9.79
N SER A 49 6.22 -11.82 11.06
CA SER A 49 5.63 -10.60 11.62
C SER A 49 6.57 -9.43 11.38
N ARG A 50 6.02 -8.30 10.95
CA ARG A 50 6.75 -7.04 10.74
C ARG A 50 6.10 -5.91 11.54
N GLN A 51 6.94 -4.98 11.99
CA GLN A 51 6.50 -3.80 12.72
C GLN A 51 6.61 -2.57 11.84
N PHE A 52 5.56 -1.75 11.84
CA PHE A 52 5.49 -0.49 11.11
C PHE A 52 5.19 0.63 12.09
N LYS A 53 5.79 1.80 11.87
CA LYS A 53 5.58 3.02 12.65
C LYS A 53 4.38 3.83 12.16
N SER A 54 3.92 3.60 10.94
CA SER A 54 2.77 4.27 10.34
C SER A 54 2.23 3.45 9.17
N PHE A 55 0.97 3.70 8.79
CA PHE A 55 0.38 3.11 7.58
C PHE A 55 1.13 3.52 6.31
N LYS A 56 1.66 4.75 6.26
CA LYS A 56 2.48 5.22 5.13
C LYS A 56 3.75 4.39 4.98
N GLN A 57 4.44 4.06 6.07
CA GLN A 57 5.61 3.18 6.01
C GLN A 57 5.25 1.80 5.43
N ALA A 58 4.12 1.23 5.87
CA ALA A 58 3.64 -0.05 5.35
C ALA A 58 3.27 0.03 3.86
N ALA A 59 2.64 1.12 3.41
CA ALA A 59 2.32 1.32 1.99
C ALA A 59 3.56 1.45 1.10
N LEU A 60 4.60 2.17 1.57
CA LEU A 60 5.87 2.29 0.86
C LEU A 60 6.55 0.93 0.71
N GLU A 61 6.60 0.14 1.78
CA GLU A 61 7.19 -1.19 1.69
C GLU A 61 6.35 -2.15 0.84
N ASN A 62 5.02 -2.06 0.92
CA ASN A 62 4.14 -2.81 0.04
C ASN A 62 4.42 -2.50 -1.45
N ALA A 63 4.68 -1.24 -1.80
CA ALA A 63 5.10 -0.86 -3.14
C ALA A 63 6.51 -1.39 -3.49
N ASP A 64 7.48 -1.27 -2.58
CA ASP A 64 8.84 -1.79 -2.76
C ASP A 64 8.88 -3.30 -2.98
N SER A 65 8.00 -4.04 -2.31
CA SER A 65 7.91 -5.49 -2.44
C SER A 65 7.72 -5.94 -3.89
N ARG A 66 7.07 -5.11 -4.72
CA ARG A 66 6.78 -5.43 -6.12
C ARG A 66 8.01 -5.30 -7.01
N VAL A 67 8.88 -4.35 -6.69
CA VAL A 67 10.18 -4.20 -7.35
C VAL A 67 11.11 -5.33 -6.91
N MET A 68 11.16 -5.63 -5.60
CA MET A 68 11.99 -6.71 -5.06
C MET A 68 11.59 -8.09 -5.59
N ALA A 69 10.29 -8.31 -5.84
CA ALA A 69 9.78 -9.54 -6.43
C ALA A 69 9.97 -9.62 -7.96
N GLY A 70 10.47 -8.57 -8.61
CA GLY A 70 10.64 -8.52 -10.08
C GLY A 70 9.33 -8.42 -10.85
N LEU A 71 8.27 -7.86 -10.23
CA LEU A 71 6.91 -7.81 -10.78
C LEU A 71 6.53 -6.46 -11.34
N HIS A 72 7.11 -5.37 -10.83
CA HIS A 72 6.87 -4.01 -11.30
C HIS A 72 8.16 -3.24 -11.46
N PHE A 73 8.21 -2.35 -12.47
CA PHE A 73 9.24 -1.31 -12.52
C PHE A 73 9.01 -0.26 -11.42
N ARG A 74 10.09 0.38 -10.95
CA ARG A 74 10.02 1.41 -9.90
C ARG A 74 9.03 2.53 -10.23
N PHE A 75 9.05 3.04 -11.45
CA PHE A 75 8.15 4.12 -11.88
C PHE A 75 6.67 3.72 -11.81
N SER A 76 6.35 2.44 -12.03
CA SER A 76 4.98 1.93 -11.94
C SER A 76 4.50 1.90 -10.49
N CYS A 77 5.38 1.53 -9.55
CA CYS A 77 5.12 1.64 -8.13
C CYS A 77 4.89 3.09 -7.68
N ASP A 78 5.73 4.02 -8.13
CA ASP A 78 5.65 5.43 -7.73
C ASP A 78 4.36 6.08 -8.27
N ALA A 79 4.00 5.80 -9.51
CA ALA A 79 2.72 6.23 -10.09
C ALA A 79 1.52 5.61 -9.36
N GLY A 80 1.60 4.33 -8.99
CA GLY A 80 0.59 3.66 -8.18
C GLY A 80 0.42 4.32 -6.81
N LEU A 81 1.51 4.60 -6.09
CA LEU A 81 1.47 5.34 -4.83
C LEU A 81 0.76 6.69 -5.01
N SER A 82 1.15 7.48 -6.03
CA SER A 82 0.53 8.79 -6.30
C SER A 82 -0.97 8.67 -6.60
N LEU A 83 -1.38 7.69 -7.39
CA LEU A 83 -2.79 7.41 -7.67
C LEU A 83 -3.55 7.06 -6.40
N GLY A 84 -3.01 6.14 -5.60
CA GLY A 84 -3.61 5.70 -4.35
C GLY A 84 -3.84 6.85 -3.37
N GLU A 85 -2.86 7.75 -3.25
CA GLU A 85 -2.98 8.94 -2.40
C GLU A 85 -4.14 9.83 -2.82
N LYS A 86 -4.23 10.14 -4.12
CA LYS A 86 -5.30 10.98 -4.67
C LYS A 86 -6.68 10.37 -4.42
N VAL A 87 -6.82 9.06 -4.67
CA VAL A 87 -8.08 8.33 -4.43
C VAL A 87 -8.43 8.32 -2.95
N GLY A 88 -7.46 7.99 -2.08
CA GLY A 88 -7.67 7.97 -0.63
C GLY A 88 -8.07 9.35 -0.09
N SER A 89 -7.38 10.41 -0.49
CA SER A 89 -7.70 11.79 -0.11
C SER A 89 -9.09 12.19 -0.60
N TRP A 90 -9.48 11.82 -1.82
CA TRP A 90 -10.82 12.08 -2.33
C TRP A 90 -11.88 11.38 -1.47
N VAL A 91 -11.68 10.11 -1.12
CA VAL A 91 -12.61 9.35 -0.25
C VAL A 91 -12.73 10.01 1.12
N VAL A 92 -11.62 10.37 1.75
CA VAL A 92 -11.62 11.06 3.06
C VAL A 92 -12.43 12.35 2.99
N GLN A 93 -12.27 13.14 1.93
CA GLN A 93 -12.96 14.43 1.77
C GLN A 93 -14.45 14.31 1.47
N HIS A 94 -14.90 13.26 0.78
CA HIS A 94 -16.26 13.17 0.23
C HIS A 94 -17.14 12.10 0.87
N GLN A 95 -16.55 11.05 1.44
CA GLN A 95 -17.27 9.89 1.96
C GLN A 95 -17.08 9.69 3.48
N LEU A 96 -16.07 10.33 4.07
CA LEU A 96 -15.78 10.27 5.50
C LEU A 96 -15.88 11.63 6.20
N ALA A 97 -16.44 12.63 5.51
CA ALA A 97 -16.73 13.93 6.12
C ALA A 97 -17.80 13.76 7.21
N PRO A 98 -17.77 14.58 8.29
CA PRO A 98 -18.81 14.57 9.30
C PRO A 98 -20.19 14.75 8.68
N VAL A 99 -21.15 13.94 9.13
CA VAL A 99 -22.56 14.11 8.74
C VAL A 99 -23.02 15.45 9.33
N LYS A 100 -23.56 16.32 8.48
CA LYS A 100 -24.18 17.58 8.91
C LYS A 100 -25.54 17.33 9.55
#